data_AF-A0A920RKZ5-F1
#
_entry.id   AF-A0A920RKZ5-F1
#
_cell.length_a   1.000
_cell.length_b   1.000
_cell.length_c   1.000
_cell.angle_alpha   90.00
_cell.angle_beta   90.00
_cell.angle_gamma   90.00
#
_symmetry.space_group_name_H-M   'P 1'
#
loop_
_entity.id
_entity.type
_entity.pdbx_description
1 polymer ?
#
loop_
_entity_poly.entity_id
_entity_poly.type
_entity_poly.pdbx_seq_one_letter_code
_entity_poly.pdbx_strand_id
1 'polypeptide(L)' 'MTKQLPIGIQSNGIKHAHADSMPSIDTRFAMVREAGVFDYVDKTPDTHEIAEFEKASEKYGLPVRCGGWFYVSVAMKTA' A
#
# COMPACT_ATOMS: atom_id res chain seq x y z
N MET A 1 23.72 -17.40 -7.56
CA MET A 1 22.30 -17.24 -7.18
C MET A 1 21.82 -15.89 -7.69
N THR A 2 20.77 -15.85 -8.50
CA THR A 2 20.11 -14.60 -8.88
C THR A 2 19.44 -14.02 -7.64
N LYS A 3 19.80 -12.80 -7.26
CA LYS A 3 19.17 -12.09 -6.14
C LYS A 3 17.72 -11.80 -6.54
N GLN A 4 16.74 -12.37 -5.84
CA GLN A 4 15.35 -11.99 -6.03
C GLN A 4 15.13 -10.58 -5.49
N LEU A 5 14.73 -9.67 -6.36
CA LEU A 5 14.40 -8.28 -6.03
C LEU A 5 12.88 -8.15 -6.13
N PRO A 6 12.14 -8.15 -5.01
CA PRO A 6 10.68 -8.08 -5.05
C PRO A 6 10.24 -6.71 -5.57
N ILE A 7 9.21 -6.70 -6.40
CA ILE A 7 8.63 -5.49 -6.99
C ILE A 7 7.33 -5.17 -6.27
N GLY A 8 7.27 -4.01 -5.62
CA GLY A 8 6.08 -3.54 -4.91
C GLY A 8 5.30 -2.48 -5.68
N ILE A 9 4.05 -2.32 -5.30
CA ILE A 9 3.20 -1.20 -5.75
C ILE A 9 2.80 -0.33 -4.57
N GLN A 10 3.03 0.97 -4.70
CA GLN A 10 2.52 1.95 -3.74
C GLN A 10 1.00 2.06 -3.89
N SER A 11 0.24 2.12 -2.79
CA SER A 11 -1.23 2.02 -2.83
C SER A 11 -1.97 3.04 -3.72
N ASN A 12 -1.44 4.26 -3.88
CA ASN A 12 -2.01 5.25 -4.80
C ASN A 12 -1.65 4.96 -6.27
N GLY A 13 -0.62 4.17 -6.54
CA GLY A 13 -0.28 3.70 -7.89
C GLY A 13 -1.30 2.71 -8.47
N ILE A 14 -2.25 2.24 -7.66
CA ILE A 14 -3.33 1.31 -8.08
C ILE A 14 -4.38 2.03 -8.94
N LYS A 15 -4.57 3.33 -8.77
CA LYS A 15 -5.52 4.13 -9.55
C LYS A 15 -4.86 4.82 -10.74
N HIS A 16 -5.66 5.15 -11.75
CA HIS A 16 -5.18 5.76 -12.99
C HIS A 16 -4.79 7.23 -12.82
N ALA A 17 -5.62 8.05 -12.16
CA ALA A 17 -5.33 9.45 -11.91
C ALA A 17 -5.38 9.80 -10.42
N HIS A 18 -4.61 10.81 -10.01
CA HIS A 18 -4.56 11.26 -8.62
C HIS A 18 -5.93 11.75 -8.09
N ALA A 19 -6.78 12.25 -8.99
CA ALA A 19 -8.12 12.76 -8.68
C ALA A 19 -9.17 11.65 -8.54
N ASP A 20 -8.89 10.43 -9.01
CA ASP A 20 -9.83 9.33 -8.90
C ASP A 20 -10.00 8.93 -7.43
N SER A 21 -11.23 8.61 -7.03
CA SER A 21 -11.53 8.03 -5.73
C SER A 21 -10.77 6.72 -5.58
N MET A 22 -10.19 6.47 -4.40
CA MET A 22 -9.60 5.16 -4.16
C MET A 22 -10.70 4.08 -4.06
N PRO A 23 -10.54 2.93 -4.76
CA PRO A 23 -11.39 1.77 -4.53
C PRO A 23 -11.34 1.28 -3.08
N SER A 24 -12.21 0.36 -2.71
CA SER A 24 -12.14 -0.34 -1.42
C SER A 24 -10.82 -1.09 -1.27
N ILE A 25 -10.39 -1.39 -0.04
CA ILE A 25 -9.15 -2.12 0.21
C ILE A 25 -9.19 -3.51 -0.46
N ASP A 26 -10.32 -4.23 -0.40
CA ASP A 26 -10.46 -5.51 -1.08
C ASP A 26 -10.28 -5.39 -2.61
N THR A 27 -10.90 -4.39 -3.23
CA THR A 27 -10.77 -4.15 -4.67
C THR A 27 -9.35 -3.76 -5.06
N ARG A 28 -8.66 -2.96 -4.24
CA ARG A 28 -7.24 -2.62 -4.46
C ARG A 28 -6.38 -3.88 -4.56
N PHE A 29 -6.53 -4.82 -3.62
CA PHE A 29 -5.75 -6.06 -3.63
C PHE A 29 -6.14 -7.00 -4.79
N ALA A 30 -7.43 -7.06 -5.14
CA ALA A 30 -7.88 -7.82 -6.31
C ALA A 30 -7.18 -7.33 -7.59
N MET A 31 -7.14 -6.01 -7.81
CA MET A 31 -6.48 -5.40 -8.97
C MET A 31 -4.98 -5.70 -9.00
N VAL A 32 -4.29 -5.61 -7.85
CA VAL A 32 -2.85 -5.92 -7.77
C VAL A 32 -2.58 -7.39 -8.07
N ARG A 33 -3.42 -8.30 -7.55
CA ARG A 33 -3.32 -9.74 -7.81
C ARG A 33 -3.58 -10.10 -9.26
N GLU A 34 -4.56 -9.44 -9.88
CA GLU A 34 -4.92 -9.61 -11.29
C GLU A 34 -3.81 -9.10 -12.22
N ALA A 35 -3.16 -7.98 -11.88
CA ALA A 35 -2.04 -7.45 -12.65
C ALA A 35 -0.86 -8.44 -12.78
N GLY A 36 -0.66 -9.30 -11.77
CA GLY A 36 0.26 -10.45 -11.85
C GLY A 36 1.76 -10.10 -11.92
N VAL A 37 2.13 -8.84 -11.69
CA VAL A 37 3.51 -8.33 -11.79
C VAL A 37 4.08 -7.80 -10.47
N PHE A 38 3.28 -7.78 -9.41
CA PHE A 38 3.68 -7.22 -8.11
C PHE A 38 3.74 -8.32 -7.04
N ASP A 39 4.76 -8.22 -6.19
CA ASP A 39 5.04 -9.16 -5.11
C ASP A 39 4.48 -8.68 -3.76
N TYR A 40 4.19 -7.38 -3.60
CA TYR A 40 3.69 -6.80 -2.36
C TYR A 40 3.01 -5.44 -2.57
N VAL A 41 2.20 -5.02 -1.59
CA VAL A 41 1.63 -3.67 -1.52
C VAL A 41 2.46 -2.82 -0.56
N ASP A 42 2.91 -1.64 -1.01
CA ASP A 42 3.63 -0.66 -0.19
C ASP A 42 2.68 0.39 0.39
N LYS A 43 2.43 0.31 1.70
CA LYS A 43 1.59 1.25 2.44
C LYS A 43 1.82 1.08 3.94
N THR A 44 1.83 2.19 4.65
CA THR A 44 1.50 2.23 6.08
C THR A 44 0.00 2.50 6.20
N PRO A 45 -0.83 1.50 6.57
CA PRO A 45 -2.28 1.70 6.69
C PRO A 45 -2.60 2.69 7.81
N ASP A 46 -3.70 3.42 7.67
CA ASP A 46 -4.21 4.20 8.80
C ASP A 46 -4.77 3.24 9.86
N THR A 47 -4.81 3.65 11.14
CA THR A 47 -5.18 2.74 12.26
C THR A 47 -6.53 2.03 12.05
N HIS A 48 -7.49 2.72 11.44
CA HIS A 48 -8.83 2.17 11.18
C HIS A 48 -8.88 1.23 9.95
N GLU A 49 -7.86 1.26 9.08
CA GLU A 49 -7.76 0.42 7.88
C GLU A 49 -7.00 -0.89 8.15
N ILE A 50 -6.25 -1.01 9.26
CA ILE A 50 -5.33 -2.14 9.54
C ILE A 50 -6.03 -3.49 9.34
N ALA A 51 -7.18 -3.71 9.98
CA ALA A 51 -7.88 -5.00 9.93
C ALA A 51 -8.35 -5.36 8.51
N GLU A 52 -8.74 -4.37 7.69
CA GLU A 52 -9.13 -4.62 6.31
C GLU A 52 -7.92 -4.94 5.43
N PHE A 53 -6.79 -4.27 5.65
CA PHE A 53 -5.53 -4.57 4.96
C PHE A 53 -5.01 -5.97 5.32
N GLU A 54 -5.07 -6.38 6.59
CA GLU A 54 -4.69 -7.73 7.03
C GLU A 54 -5.54 -8.79 6.31
N LYS A 55 -6.87 -8.63 6.36
CA LYS A 55 -7.81 -9.55 5.70
C LYS A 55 -7.58 -9.64 4.18
N ALA A 56 -7.32 -8.52 3.52
CA ALA A 56 -7.05 -8.50 2.09
C ALA A 56 -5.68 -9.12 1.76
N SER A 57 -4.65 -8.83 2.56
CA SER A 57 -3.32 -9.43 2.44
C SER A 57 -3.38 -10.95 2.49
N GLU A 58 -4.12 -11.51 3.45
CA GLU A 58 -4.35 -12.95 3.56
C GLU A 58 -5.13 -13.51 2.37
N LYS A 59 -6.25 -12.87 2.01
CA LYS A 59 -7.14 -13.32 0.92
C LYS A 59 -6.43 -13.41 -0.43
N TYR A 60 -5.57 -12.45 -0.74
CA TYR A 60 -4.93 -12.34 -2.06
C TYR A 60 -3.46 -12.81 -2.08
N GLY A 61 -2.91 -13.20 -0.93
CA GLY A 61 -1.52 -13.64 -0.81
C GLY A 61 -0.50 -12.53 -1.14
N LEU A 62 -0.87 -11.28 -0.88
CA LEU A 62 -0.06 -10.09 -1.17
C LEU A 62 0.34 -9.43 0.14
N PRO A 63 1.57 -9.65 0.64
CA PRO A 63 1.99 -9.04 1.90
C PRO A 63 1.98 -7.52 1.79
N VAL A 64 1.59 -6.85 2.87
CA VAL A 64 1.79 -5.41 3.02
C VAL A 64 3.20 -5.18 3.56
N ARG A 65 3.97 -4.34 2.89
CA ARG A 65 5.27 -3.85 3.38
C ARG A 65 5.19 -2.33 3.49
N CYS A 66 6.11 -1.75 4.25
CA CYS A 66 6.24 -0.31 4.37
C CYS A 66 7.69 0.11 4.11
N GLY A 67 7.86 1.12 3.25
CA GLY A 67 9.14 1.78 2.99
C GLY A 67 9.12 3.30 3.22
N GLY A 68 8.08 3.82 3.87
CA GLY A 68 7.83 5.25 4.01
C GLY A 68 8.73 5.95 5.03
N TRP A 69 9.33 7.07 4.63
CA TRP A 69 10.07 8.00 5.49
C TRP A 69 9.11 8.77 6.40
N PHE A 70 9.39 8.82 7.70
CA PHE A 70 8.67 9.71 8.62
C PHE A 70 9.35 11.09 8.61
N TYR A 71 8.66 12.12 8.14
CA TYR A 71 9.04 13.51 8.41
C TYR A 71 8.36 13.96 9.69
N VAL A 72 9.13 14.22 10.75
CA VAL A 72 8.64 14.97 11.92
C VAL A 72 8.52 16.42 11.50
N SER A 73 7.28 16.91 11.37
CA SER A 73 7.03 18.35 11.35
C SER A 73 7.18 18.87 12.77
N VAL A 74 8.27 19.56 13.07
CA VAL A 74 8.33 20.44 14.24
C VAL A 74 7.39 21.59 13.95
N ALA A 75 6.21 21.59 14.57
CA ALA A 75 5.39 22.79 14.64
C ALA A 75 6.24 23.85 15.37
N MET A 76 6.72 24.86 14.64
CA MET A 76 7.23 26.07 15.25
C MET A 76 6.09 26.63 16.09
N LYS A 77 6.18 26.50 17.41
CA LYS A 77 5.31 27.25 18.32
C LYS A 77 5.62 28.72 18.09
N THR A 78 4.75 29.42 17.39
CA THR A 78 4.64 30.87 17.52
C THR A 78 3.91 31.16 18.83
N ALA A 79 4.67 31.51 19.85
CA ALA A 79 4.31 32.43 20.93
C ALA A 79 5.61 32.86 21.64
#